data_AF-A0AAD7SXQ0-F1
#
_entry.id   AF-A0AAD7SXQ0-F1
#
_cell.length_a   1.000
_cell.length_b   1.000
_cell.length_c   1.000
_cell.angle_alpha   90.00
_cell.angle_beta   90.00
_cell.angle_gamma   90.00
#
_symmetry.space_group_name_H-M   'P 1'
#
loop_
_entity.id
_entity.type
_entity.pdbx_description
1 polymer ?
#
loop_
_entity_poly.entity_id
_entity_poly.type
_entity_poly.pdbx_seq_one_letter_code
_entity_poly.pdbx_strand_id
1 'polypeptide(L)'
;MRYNHVNYARWGTIYLNEMHQLPQLVKKEFEAGNFVVKRSLHCFNQVDPDQSQEWLGGVGKKGGGIIGITKTSSALSRWALSFNLRSHLAHDTRVAFGLGTGDDFIHNETTKGRMERDSKDEDALLTVLCSFS
;
A
#
# COMPACT_ATOMS: atom_id res chain seq x y z
N MET A 1 -1.53 -3.91 20.99
CA MET A 1 -0.39 -3.15 20.43
C MET A 1 0.90 -3.95 20.62
N ARG A 2 1.23 -4.87 19.71
CA ARG A 2 2.41 -5.76 19.82
C ARG A 2 3.50 -5.49 18.77
N TYR A 3 3.25 -4.62 17.78
CA TYR A 3 4.10 -4.45 16.60
C TYR A 3 4.80 -3.08 16.54
N ASN A 4 5.19 -2.53 17.70
CA ASN A 4 5.98 -1.29 17.80
C ASN A 4 7.38 -1.58 18.37
N HIS A 5 8.04 -2.64 17.89
CA HIS A 5 9.32 -3.07 18.44
C HIS A 5 10.41 -3.20 17.39
N VAL A 6 11.60 -2.72 17.75
CA VAL A 6 12.85 -2.53 16.99
C VAL A 6 13.47 -3.84 16.45
N ASN A 7 12.73 -4.95 16.47
CA ASN A 7 13.27 -6.29 16.17
C ASN A 7 12.24 -7.16 15.43
N TYR A 8 11.83 -6.70 14.24
CA TYR A 8 10.87 -7.40 13.38
C TYR A 8 11.30 -8.83 13.05
N ALA A 9 12.60 -9.09 12.89
CA ALA A 9 13.12 -10.43 12.62
C ALA A 9 12.81 -11.43 13.76
N ARG A 10 12.91 -10.98 15.02
CA ARG A 10 12.63 -11.83 16.19
C ARG A 10 11.15 -12.15 16.34
N TRP A 11 10.27 -11.18 16.05
CA TRP A 11 8.82 -11.39 16.14
C TRP A 11 8.23 -12.00 14.87
N GLY A 12 8.97 -11.98 13.76
CA GLY A 12 8.55 -12.53 12.47
C GLY A 12 8.21 -14.01 12.56
N THR A 13 8.99 -14.81 13.28
CA THR A 13 8.71 -16.26 13.45
C THR A 13 7.42 -16.52 14.24
N ILE A 14 7.16 -15.73 15.29
CA ILE A 14 5.92 -15.81 16.07
C ILE A 14 4.74 -15.37 15.20
N TYR A 15 4.89 -14.28 14.46
CA TYR A 15 3.88 -13.81 13.51
C TYR A 15 3.55 -14.86 12.45
N LEU A 16 4.55 -15.47 11.82
CA LEU A 16 4.35 -16.54 10.83
C LEU A 16 3.59 -17.73 11.44
N ASN A 17 3.96 -18.14 12.65
CA ASN A 17 3.24 -19.20 13.36
C ASN A 17 1.78 -18.81 13.68
N GLU A 18 1.53 -17.57 14.09
CA GLU A 18 0.16 -17.05 14.27
C GLU A 18 -0.62 -17.04 12.94
N MET A 19 0.03 -16.70 11.82
CA MET A 19 -0.58 -16.73 10.48
C MET A 19 -0.95 -18.15 10.03
N HIS A 20 -0.16 -19.17 10.44
CA HIS A 20 -0.51 -20.58 10.18
C HIS A 20 -1.74 -21.06 10.97
N GLN A 21 -2.07 -20.40 12.08
CA GLN A 21 -3.16 -20.77 12.98
C GLN A 21 -4.42 -19.92 12.78
N LEU A 22 -4.52 -19.19 11.67
CA LEU A 22 -5.69 -18.36 11.38
C LEU A 22 -6.97 -19.21 11.27
N PRO A 23 -8.11 -18.71 11.77
CA PRO A 23 -9.41 -19.33 11.54
C PRO A 23 -9.68 -19.49 10.04
N GLN A 24 -10.31 -20.58 9.63
CA GLN A 24 -10.53 -20.92 8.22
C GLN A 24 -11.19 -19.80 7.40
N LEU A 25 -12.13 -19.07 8.00
CA LEU A 25 -12.78 -17.92 7.36
C LEU A 25 -11.79 -16.79 7.10
N VAL A 26 -10.97 -16.43 8.10
CA VAL A 26 -9.97 -15.37 7.99
C VAL A 26 -8.88 -15.76 6.99
N LYS A 27 -8.42 -17.02 7.03
CA LYS A 27 -7.46 -17.56 6.07
C LYS A 27 -7.97 -17.45 4.63
N LYS A 28 -9.24 -17.80 4.38
CA LYS A 28 -9.85 -17.70 3.06
C LYS A 28 -9.87 -16.26 2.53
N GLU A 29 -10.30 -15.31 3.34
CA GLU A 29 -10.33 -13.89 2.95
C GLU A 29 -8.92 -13.30 2.79
N PHE A 30 -7.98 -13.77 3.61
CA PHE A 30 -6.57 -13.40 3.52
C PHE A 30 -5.95 -13.90 2.20
N GLU A 31 -6.14 -15.17 1.84
CA GLU A 31 -5.70 -15.74 0.56
C GLU A 31 -6.38 -15.09 -0.65
N ALA A 32 -7.64 -14.66 -0.50
CA ALA A 32 -8.34 -13.89 -1.53
C ALA A 32 -7.83 -12.44 -1.68
N GLY A 33 -6.98 -11.96 -0.76
CA GLY A 33 -6.45 -10.60 -0.78
C GLY A 33 -7.48 -9.54 -0.41
N ASN A 34 -8.52 -9.89 0.37
CA ASN A 34 -9.58 -8.97 0.78
C ASN A 34 -9.24 -8.15 2.04
N PHE A 35 -7.99 -8.18 2.47
CA PHE A 35 -7.50 -7.46 3.66
C PHE A 35 -6.79 -6.14 3.32
N VAL A 36 -6.78 -5.73 2.04
CA VAL A 36 -6.03 -4.58 1.52
C VAL A 36 -6.95 -3.63 0.76
N VAL A 37 -6.60 -2.35 0.75
CA VAL A 37 -7.27 -1.30 -0.02
C VAL A 37 -6.57 -1.16 -1.36
N LYS A 38 -7.36 -1.15 -2.45
CA LYS A 38 -6.88 -0.84 -3.81
C LYS A 38 -7.38 0.53 -4.25
N ARG A 39 -6.48 1.35 -4.81
CA ARG A 39 -6.86 2.65 -5.42
C ARG A 39 -7.08 2.60 -6.92
N SER A 40 -6.57 1.58 -7.60
CA SER A 40 -6.73 1.40 -9.04
C SER A 40 -6.79 -0.10 -9.40
N LEU A 41 -6.86 -0.43 -10.69
CA LEU A 41 -6.75 -1.81 -11.17
C LEU A 41 -5.30 -2.23 -11.49
N HIS A 42 -4.32 -1.36 -11.25
CA HIS A 42 -2.92 -1.62 -11.56
C HIS A 42 -2.28 -2.60 -10.56
N CYS A 43 -1.21 -3.28 -10.98
CA CYS A 43 -0.42 -4.14 -10.12
C CYS A 43 0.31 -3.34 -9.01
N PHE A 44 0.67 -4.01 -7.91
CA PHE A 44 1.43 -3.42 -6.77
C PHE A 44 0.78 -2.19 -6.11
N ASN A 45 -0.55 -2.11 -6.11
CA ASN A 45 -1.28 -0.97 -5.54
C ASN A 45 -2.11 -1.31 -4.28
N GLN A 46 -1.94 -2.53 -3.78
CA GLN A 46 -2.57 -3.01 -2.56
C GLN A 46 -1.79 -2.51 -1.38
N VAL A 47 -2.45 -1.76 -0.51
CA VAL A 47 -1.89 -1.28 0.76
C VAL A 47 -2.81 -1.71 1.90
N ASP A 48 -2.25 -1.97 3.07
CA ASP A 48 -3.08 -2.25 4.23
C ASP A 48 -3.90 -0.99 4.62
N PRO A 49 -5.03 -1.17 5.30
CA PRO A 49 -5.90 -0.05 5.67
C PRO A 49 -5.20 1.03 6.50
N ASP A 50 -4.31 0.65 7.41
CA ASP A 50 -3.62 1.60 8.29
C ASP A 50 -2.61 2.44 7.49
N GLN A 51 -1.80 1.82 6.64
CA GLN A 51 -0.92 2.54 5.71
C GLN A 51 -1.71 3.43 4.74
N SER A 52 -2.87 2.97 4.27
CA SER A 52 -3.74 3.79 3.41
C SER A 52 -4.21 5.06 4.14
N GLN A 53 -4.55 4.93 5.43
CA GLN A 53 -4.98 6.03 6.28
C GLN A 53 -3.83 6.97 6.63
N GLU A 54 -2.63 6.43 6.92
CA GLU A 54 -1.43 7.23 7.16
C GLU A 54 -1.02 8.03 5.94
N TRP A 55 -1.08 7.41 4.75
CA TRP A 55 -0.81 8.10 3.49
C TRP A 55 -1.81 9.24 3.24
N LEU A 56 -3.11 8.98 3.43
CA LEU A 56 -4.16 10.01 3.35
C LEU A 56 -3.92 11.14 4.35
N GLY A 57 -3.52 10.80 5.58
CA GLY A 57 -3.14 11.77 6.60
C GLY A 57 -1.91 12.59 6.22
N GLY A 58 -0.89 11.95 5.64
CA GLY A 58 0.34 12.61 5.19
C GLY A 58 0.12 13.55 4.01
N VAL A 59 -0.64 13.13 3.01
CA VAL A 59 -1.04 13.96 1.87
C VAL A 59 -1.96 15.10 2.32
N GLY A 60 -2.86 14.81 3.25
CA GLY A 60 -3.76 15.80 3.84
C GLY A 60 -3.08 16.81 4.77
N LYS A 61 -1.84 16.55 5.23
CA LYS A 61 -1.10 17.42 6.16
C LYS A 61 0.15 18.09 5.56
N LYS A 62 0.61 17.70 4.36
CA LYS A 62 1.70 18.41 3.64
C LYS A 62 1.20 19.72 3.01
N GLY A 63 2.12 20.64 2.69
CA GLY A 63 1.83 22.02 2.26
C GLY A 63 0.75 22.11 1.17
N GLY A 64 -0.41 22.67 1.53
CA GLY A 64 -1.64 22.70 0.72
C GLY A 64 -2.79 21.83 1.26
N GLY A 65 -2.53 21.05 2.31
CA GLY A 65 -3.51 20.25 3.04
C GLY A 65 -4.22 20.99 4.18
N ILE A 66 -4.99 20.24 4.98
CA ILE A 66 -5.72 20.69 6.17
C ILE A 66 -4.71 21.16 7.23
N ILE A 67 -4.29 22.41 7.14
CA ILE A 67 -3.46 23.06 8.15
C ILE A 67 -4.19 24.31 8.63
N GLY A 68 -4.52 24.33 9.92
CA GLY A 68 -5.01 25.51 10.65
C GLY A 68 -6.51 25.83 10.54
N ILE A 69 -7.11 25.80 9.34
CA ILE A 69 -8.46 26.39 9.13
C ILE A 69 -9.63 25.36 9.15
N THR A 70 -9.36 24.07 9.10
CA THR A 70 -10.38 23.01 8.96
C THR A 70 -10.73 22.33 10.29
N LYS A 71 -11.26 23.07 11.27
CA LYS A 71 -11.87 22.46 12.48
C LYS A 71 -13.36 22.12 12.31
N THR A 72 -13.97 22.50 11.19
CA THR A 72 -15.38 22.23 10.90
C THR A 72 -15.53 21.05 9.95
N SER A 73 -16.42 20.12 10.30
CA SER A 73 -16.74 18.92 9.51
C SER A 73 -17.11 19.23 8.05
N SER A 74 -17.77 20.38 7.83
CA SER A 74 -18.14 20.86 6.50
C SER A 74 -16.93 21.18 5.60
N ALA A 75 -15.89 21.79 6.16
CA ALA A 75 -14.69 22.14 5.39
C ALA A 75 -13.84 20.88 5.08
N LEU A 76 -13.83 19.89 5.99
CA LEU A 76 -13.20 18.59 5.74
C LEU A 76 -13.95 17.80 4.64
N SER A 77 -15.28 17.81 4.68
CA SER A 77 -16.13 17.18 3.66
C SER A 77 -15.91 17.82 2.28
N ARG A 78 -15.83 19.16 2.21
CA ARG A 78 -15.51 19.88 0.95
C ARG A 78 -14.11 19.58 0.45
N TRP A 79 -13.12 19.48 1.34
CA TRP A 79 -11.77 19.09 0.95
C TRP A 79 -11.74 17.65 0.40
N ALA A 80 -12.40 16.70 1.06
CA ALA A 80 -12.48 15.32 0.60
C ALA A 80 -13.18 15.20 -0.76
N LEU A 81 -14.28 15.93 -0.96
CA LEU A 81 -15.01 15.94 -2.23
C LEU A 81 -14.16 16.54 -3.36
N SER A 82 -13.57 17.72 -3.12
CA SER A 82 -12.73 18.42 -4.10
C SER A 82 -11.41 17.72 -4.39
N PHE A 83 -10.86 16.95 -3.45
CA PHE A 83 -9.67 16.13 -3.69
C PHE A 83 -9.94 15.05 -4.74
N ASN A 84 -11.03 14.29 -4.57
CA ASN A 84 -11.42 13.28 -5.55
C ASN A 84 -11.79 13.91 -6.91
N LEU A 85 -12.51 15.04 -6.90
CA LEU A 85 -12.83 15.77 -8.13
C LEU A 85 -11.57 16.25 -8.87
N ARG A 86 -10.54 16.70 -8.16
CA ARG A 86 -9.27 17.13 -8.78
C ARG A 86 -8.57 15.97 -9.48
N SER A 87 -8.56 14.78 -8.89
CA SER A 87 -8.03 13.59 -9.56
C SER A 87 -8.82 13.22 -10.82
N HIS A 88 -10.16 13.30 -10.76
CA HIS A 88 -11.01 13.04 -11.93
C HIS A 88 -10.80 14.09 -13.02
N LEU A 89 -10.80 15.38 -12.68
CA LEU A 89 -10.58 16.46 -13.65
C LEU A 89 -9.22 16.35 -14.33
N ALA A 90 -8.16 16.02 -13.59
CA ALA A 90 -6.83 15.81 -14.17
C ALA A 90 -6.79 14.61 -15.14
N HIS A 91 -7.52 13.54 -14.81
CA HIS A 91 -7.69 12.38 -15.70
C HIS A 91 -8.46 12.77 -16.97
N ASP A 92 -9.63 13.38 -16.82
CA ASP A 92 -10.50 13.80 -17.93
C ASP A 92 -9.78 14.78 -18.87
N THR A 93 -8.97 15.68 -18.29
CA THR A 93 -8.14 16.61 -19.06
C THR A 93 -7.11 15.87 -19.91
N ARG A 94 -6.42 14.85 -19.36
CA ARG A 94 -5.47 14.03 -20.14
C ARG A 94 -6.15 13.30 -21.29
N VAL A 95 -7.32 12.71 -21.01
CA VAL A 95 -8.14 12.02 -22.03
C VAL A 95 -8.56 12.99 -23.13
N ALA A 96 -9.05 14.18 -22.77
CA ALA A 96 -9.50 15.20 -23.72
C ALA A 96 -8.37 15.71 -24.63
N PHE A 97 -7.12 15.77 -24.13
CA PHE A 97 -5.95 16.15 -24.94
C PHE A 97 -5.36 15.00 -25.75
N GLY A 98 -5.99 13.82 -25.79
CA GLY A 98 -5.47 12.65 -26.51
C GLY A 98 -4.13 12.15 -25.95
N LEU A 99 -3.76 12.58 -24.75
CA LEU A 99 -2.66 12.02 -23.98
C LEU A 99 -3.19 10.71 -23.42
N GLY A 100 -3.22 9.67 -24.28
CA GLY A 100 -3.75 8.37 -23.93
C GLY A 100 -3.21 7.89 -22.59
N THR A 101 -4.07 7.25 -21.80
CA THR A 101 -3.70 6.52 -20.58
C THR A 101 -2.90 5.24 -20.87
N GLY A 102 -2.30 5.15 -22.06
CA GLY A 102 -1.50 4.03 -22.54
C GLY A 102 -0.06 4.09 -22.02
N ASP A 103 0.16 4.74 -20.88
CA ASP A 103 1.27 4.29 -20.05
C ASP A 103 0.83 2.93 -19.52
N ASP A 104 1.25 1.87 -20.21
CA ASP A 104 1.66 0.66 -19.54
C ASP A 104 2.76 1.10 -18.55
N PHE A 105 2.35 1.67 -17.41
CA PHE A 105 3.23 1.96 -16.30
C PHE A 105 3.72 0.61 -15.83
N ILE A 106 4.80 0.14 -16.45
CA ILE A 106 5.58 -0.98 -15.96
C ILE A 106 5.99 -0.55 -14.56
N HIS A 107 5.32 -1.12 -13.57
CA HIS A 107 5.61 -0.83 -12.17
C HIS A 107 7.08 -1.17 -11.95
N ASN A 108 7.84 -0.33 -11.26
CA ASN A 108 9.29 -0.55 -11.11
C ASN A 108 9.61 -1.96 -10.58
N GLU A 109 8.75 -2.50 -9.73
CA GLU A 109 8.84 -3.87 -9.18
C GLU A 109 8.63 -5.00 -10.22
N THR A 110 8.01 -4.71 -11.37
CA THR A 110 7.89 -5.66 -12.50
C THR A 110 9.10 -5.64 -13.44
N THR A 111 10.10 -4.80 -13.19
CA THR A 111 11.31 -4.76 -14.01
C THR A 111 12.16 -6.00 -13.75
N LYS A 112 12.65 -6.65 -14.81
CA LYS A 112 13.47 -7.88 -14.70
C LYS A 112 14.63 -7.76 -13.70
N GLY A 113 15.38 -6.65 -13.74
CA GLY A 113 16.50 -6.44 -12.82
C GLY A 113 16.11 -6.27 -11.35
N ARG A 114 14.85 -5.90 -11.06
CA ARG A 114 14.31 -5.86 -9.70
C ARG A 114 13.97 -7.27 -9.21
N MET A 115 13.23 -8.02 -10.03
CA MET A 115 12.89 -9.43 -9.77
C MET A 115 14.13 -10.31 -9.54
N GLU A 116 15.18 -10.14 -10.36
CA GLU A 116 16.45 -10.88 -10.21
C GLU A 116 17.18 -10.56 -8.91
N ARG A 117 17.03 -9.33 -8.38
CA ARG A 117 17.65 -8.95 -7.11
C ARG A 117 16.87 -9.52 -5.94
N ASP A 118 15.55 -9.42 -5.99
CA ASP A 118 14.68 -9.93 -4.93
C ASP A 118 14.84 -11.45 -4.79
N SER A 119 14.95 -12.18 -5.92
CA SER A 119 15.27 -13.62 -5.90
C SER A 119 16.62 -13.93 -5.24
N LYS A 120 17.65 -13.10 -5.47
CA LYS A 120 18.96 -13.28 -4.82
C LYS A 120 18.91 -12.99 -3.32
N ASP A 121 18.13 -11.98 -2.93
CA ASP A 121 17.93 -11.63 -1.53
C ASP A 121 17.15 -12.74 -0.80
N GLU A 122 16.15 -13.33 -1.44
CA GLU A 122 15.43 -14.52 -0.93
C GLU A 122 16.36 -15.71 -0.73
N ASP A 123 17.20 -16.03 -1.73
CA ASP A 123 18.18 -17.11 -1.64
C ASP A 123 19.18 -16.88 -0.49
N ALA A 124 19.62 -15.64 -0.30
CA ALA A 124 20.52 -15.28 0.81
C ALA A 124 19.85 -15.47 2.17
N LEU A 125 18.58 -15.09 2.30
CA LEU A 125 17.80 -15.30 3.53
C LEU A 125 17.60 -16.79 3.83
N LEU A 126 17.23 -17.59 2.83
CA LEU A 126 17.07 -19.03 2.97
C LEU A 126 18.38 -19.70 3.39
N THR A 127 19.50 -19.29 2.80
CA THR A 127 20.84 -19.78 3.17
C THR A 127 21.14 -19.52 4.65
N VAL A 128 20.87 -18.31 5.12
CA VAL A 128 21.08 -17.93 6.53
C VAL A 128 20.14 -18.75 7.43
N LEU A 129 18.86 -18.87 7.10
CA LEU A 129 17.89 -19.63 7.90
C LEU A 129 18.23 -21.12 7.98
N CYS A 130 18.68 -21.74 6.88
CA CYS A 130 19.12 -23.12 6.86
C CYS A 130 20.41 -23.35 7.68
N SER A 131 21.27 -22.33 7.83
CA SER A 131 22.48 -22.45 8.66
C SER A 131 22.22 -22.50 10.17
N PHE A 132 20.99 -22.17 10.60
CA PHE A 132 20.54 -22.25 12.00
C PHE A 132 19.69 -23.51 12.30
N SER A 133 19.45 -24.36 11.30
CA SER A 133 18.80 -25.68 11.44
C SER A 133 19.83 -26.78 11.68
#